data_AF-K2DGN4-F1
#
_entry.id   AF-K2DGN4-F1
#
_cell.length_a   1.000
_cell.length_b   1.000
_cell.length_c   1.000
_cell.angle_alpha   90.00
_cell.angle_beta   90.00
_cell.angle_gamma   90.00
#
_symmetry.space_group_name_H-M   'P 1'
#
loop_
_entity.id
_entity.type
_entity.pdbx_description
1 polymer ?
#
loop_
_entity_poly.entity_id
_entity_poly.type
_entity_poly.pdbx_seq_one_letter_code
_entity_poly.pdbx_strand_id
1 'polypeptide(L)'
;GAFERLAKRQGVGNDLDAAIASRSPQRVFSLCDGRQPASLHTTYGWLMKECGLAKDAATGRQRTLYSLRHTYATLELLSGTDMHTLAKQMGTSIAMLEQHYSKLTATLAAEKLA
;
A
#
# COMPACT_ATOMS: atom_id res chain seq x y z
N GLY A 1 -2.52 17.38 -4.87
CA GLY A 1 -1.80 16.11 -4.58
C GLY A 1 -1.83 15.12 -5.75
N ALA A 2 -1.14 13.97 -5.64
CA ALA A 2 -1.22 12.90 -6.65
C ALA A 2 -2.65 12.34 -6.82
N PHE A 3 -3.39 12.24 -5.72
CA PHE A 3 -4.77 11.75 -5.71
C PHE A 3 -5.78 12.73 -6.33
N GLU A 4 -5.65 14.03 -6.13
CA GLU A 4 -6.45 15.03 -6.85
C GLU A 4 -6.27 14.93 -8.37
N ARG A 5 -5.02 14.78 -8.83
CA ARG A 5 -4.74 14.58 -10.27
C ARG A 5 -5.40 13.30 -10.79
N LEU A 6 -5.39 12.23 -9.99
CA LEU A 6 -6.05 10.98 -10.34
C LEU A 6 -7.57 11.16 -10.43
N ALA A 7 -8.20 11.79 -9.42
CA ALA A 7 -9.63 12.03 -9.37
C ALA A 7 -10.12 12.83 -10.59
N LYS A 8 -9.43 13.94 -10.90
CA LYS A 8 -9.72 14.78 -12.07
C LYS A 8 -9.53 14.02 -13.38
N ARG A 9 -8.42 13.28 -13.52
CA ARG A 9 -8.12 12.51 -14.74
C ARG A 9 -9.18 11.44 -15.02
N GLN A 10 -9.71 10.82 -13.99
CA GLN A 10 -10.71 9.75 -14.11
C GLN A 10 -12.14 10.27 -14.15
N GLY A 11 -12.35 11.60 -14.04
CA GLY A 11 -13.68 12.22 -14.03
C GLY A 11 -14.52 11.96 -12.78
N VAL A 12 -13.91 11.36 -11.74
CA VAL A 12 -14.61 10.92 -10.52
C VAL A 12 -14.98 12.09 -9.60
N GLY A 13 -14.29 13.23 -9.75
CA GLY A 13 -14.56 14.47 -9.03
C GLY A 13 -13.34 15.39 -8.96
N ASN A 14 -13.44 16.44 -8.13
CA ASN A 14 -12.33 17.35 -7.87
C ASN A 14 -11.21 16.70 -7.04
N ASP A 15 -11.59 15.83 -6.11
CA ASP A 15 -10.73 15.02 -5.26
C ASP A 15 -11.43 13.69 -4.91
N LEU A 16 -10.71 12.78 -4.25
CA LEU A 16 -11.26 11.47 -3.89
C LEU A 16 -12.19 11.52 -2.67
N ASP A 17 -12.02 12.50 -1.78
CA ASP A 17 -12.83 12.60 -0.55
C ASP A 17 -14.28 13.00 -0.90
N ALA A 18 -14.44 13.96 -1.80
CA ALA A 18 -15.72 14.36 -2.36
C ALA A 18 -16.40 13.19 -3.10
N ALA A 19 -15.62 12.41 -3.87
CA ALA A 19 -16.13 11.24 -4.57
C ALA A 19 -16.63 10.12 -3.63
N ILE A 20 -15.92 9.91 -2.51
CA ILE A 20 -16.31 8.96 -1.46
C ILE A 20 -17.57 9.47 -0.75
N ALA A 21 -17.61 10.74 -0.38
CA ALA A 21 -18.75 11.36 0.30
C ALA A 21 -20.03 11.29 -0.56
N SER A 22 -19.90 11.50 -1.88
CA SER A 22 -21.02 11.42 -2.82
C SER A 22 -21.39 10.00 -3.24
N ARG A 23 -20.66 8.98 -2.76
CA ARG A 23 -20.80 7.56 -3.17
C ARG A 23 -20.81 7.39 -4.70
N SER A 24 -19.87 8.04 -5.38
CA SER A 24 -19.79 7.99 -6.85
C SER A 24 -19.67 6.54 -7.36
N PRO A 25 -20.46 6.14 -8.38
CA PRO A 25 -20.37 4.80 -8.97
C PRO A 25 -19.17 4.64 -9.92
N GLN A 26 -18.44 5.72 -10.18
CA GLN A 26 -17.31 5.71 -11.11
C GLN A 26 -16.08 5.01 -10.53
N ARG A 27 -15.27 4.44 -11.41
CA ARG A 27 -14.07 3.68 -11.05
C ARG A 27 -12.85 4.60 -11.06
N VAL A 28 -12.06 4.56 -9.99
CA VAL A 28 -10.80 5.32 -9.87
C VAL A 28 -9.65 4.65 -10.63
N PHE A 29 -9.62 3.32 -10.63
CA PHE A 29 -8.58 2.54 -11.33
C PHE A 29 -9.17 1.91 -12.59
N SER A 30 -9.17 2.69 -13.67
CA SER A 30 -9.63 2.29 -15.00
C SER A 30 -8.62 2.68 -16.08
N LEU A 31 -8.67 1.94 -17.19
CA LEU A 31 -8.01 2.29 -18.45
C LEU A 31 -8.72 3.48 -19.10
N CYS A 32 -8.13 4.04 -20.16
CA CYS A 32 -8.68 5.18 -20.89
C CYS A 32 -10.07 4.93 -21.50
N ASP A 33 -10.45 3.67 -21.70
CA ASP A 33 -11.76 3.24 -22.19
C ASP A 33 -12.77 2.91 -21.07
N GLY A 34 -12.41 3.18 -19.80
CA GLY A 34 -13.28 2.95 -18.64
C GLY A 34 -13.31 1.51 -18.11
N ARG A 35 -12.62 0.56 -18.77
CA ARG A 35 -12.52 -0.82 -18.29
C ARG A 35 -11.58 -0.92 -17.09
N GLN A 36 -11.84 -1.89 -16.21
CA GLN A 36 -10.87 -2.22 -15.16
C GLN A 36 -9.72 -3.05 -15.76
N PRO A 37 -8.47 -2.76 -15.38
CA PRO A 37 -7.37 -3.65 -15.72
C PRO A 37 -7.61 -5.02 -15.07
N ALA A 38 -7.43 -6.10 -15.83
CA ALA A 38 -7.59 -7.47 -15.32
C ALA A 38 -6.60 -7.77 -14.18
N SER A 39 -5.40 -7.20 -14.23
CA SER A 39 -4.40 -7.28 -13.18
C SER A 39 -3.40 -6.14 -13.31
N LEU A 40 -2.90 -5.65 -12.18
CA LEU A 40 -1.78 -4.71 -12.12
C LEU A 40 -0.43 -5.40 -11.87
N HIS A 41 -0.43 -6.71 -11.60
CA HIS A 41 0.78 -7.44 -11.22
C HIS A 41 1.83 -7.42 -12.33
N THR A 42 1.42 -7.67 -13.57
CA THR A 42 2.31 -7.69 -14.73
C THR A 42 2.94 -6.31 -14.91
N THR A 43 2.15 -5.26 -15.03
CA THR A 43 2.62 -3.88 -15.20
C THR A 43 3.55 -3.44 -14.08
N TYR A 44 3.25 -3.81 -12.83
CA TYR A 44 4.13 -3.54 -11.69
C TYR A 44 5.46 -4.29 -11.81
N GLY A 45 5.44 -5.56 -12.23
CA GLY A 45 6.65 -6.35 -12.48
C GLY A 45 7.56 -5.70 -13.53
N TRP A 46 6.97 -5.21 -14.63
CA TRP A 46 7.70 -4.45 -15.65
C TRP A 46 8.31 -3.18 -15.05
N LEU A 47 7.52 -2.37 -14.35
CA LEU A 47 8.00 -1.15 -13.67
C LEU A 47 9.19 -1.45 -12.75
N MET A 48 9.10 -2.48 -11.91
CA MET A 48 10.18 -2.85 -11.00
C MET A 48 11.44 -3.31 -11.75
N LYS A 49 11.29 -4.00 -12.88
CA LYS A 49 12.42 -4.40 -13.73
C LYS A 49 13.11 -3.19 -14.35
N GLU A 50 12.35 -2.28 -14.94
CA GLU A 50 12.88 -1.07 -15.59
C GLU A 50 13.58 -0.14 -14.58
N CYS A 51 13.08 -0.05 -13.35
CA CYS A 51 13.72 0.74 -12.29
C CYS A 51 14.88 0.01 -11.59
N GLY A 52 15.22 -1.23 -11.98
CA GLY A 52 16.27 -2.02 -11.31
C GLY A 52 15.92 -2.48 -9.89
N LEU A 53 14.64 -2.48 -9.54
CA LEU A 53 14.10 -2.81 -8.21
C LEU A 53 13.35 -4.14 -8.15
N ALA A 54 13.41 -4.96 -9.21
CA ALA A 54 12.69 -6.23 -9.28
C ALA A 54 13.00 -7.16 -8.10
N LYS A 55 14.25 -7.22 -7.67
CA LYS A 55 14.66 -8.02 -6.51
C LYS A 55 15.03 -7.14 -5.34
N ASP A 56 14.69 -7.62 -4.15
CA ASP A 56 15.19 -7.07 -2.92
C ASP A 56 16.69 -7.34 -2.78
N ALA A 57 17.46 -6.31 -2.44
CA ALA A 57 18.92 -6.42 -2.40
C ALA A 57 19.43 -7.26 -1.23
N ALA A 58 18.72 -7.25 -0.10
CA ALA A 58 19.13 -8.00 1.10
C ALA A 58 18.69 -9.47 1.04
N THR A 59 17.48 -9.73 0.55
CA THR A 59 16.86 -11.07 0.60
C THR A 59 16.85 -11.79 -0.75
N GLY A 60 17.13 -11.10 -1.85
CA GLY A 60 17.05 -11.64 -3.22
C GLY A 60 15.63 -11.94 -3.70
N ARG A 61 14.61 -11.67 -2.88
CA ARG A 61 13.19 -11.98 -3.17
C ARG A 61 12.62 -11.03 -4.22
N GLN A 62 11.72 -11.55 -5.05
CA GLN A 62 11.01 -10.73 -6.04
C GLN A 62 10.04 -9.77 -5.35
N ARG A 63 10.09 -8.50 -5.75
CA ARG A 63 9.14 -7.47 -5.32
C ARG A 63 7.85 -7.61 -6.13
N THR A 64 6.73 -7.60 -5.42
CA THR A 64 5.38 -7.65 -6.00
C THR A 64 4.57 -6.47 -5.50
N LEU A 65 3.34 -6.28 -5.99
CA LEU A 65 2.44 -5.28 -5.41
C LEU A 65 2.23 -5.48 -3.91
N TYR A 66 2.26 -6.74 -3.43
CA TYR A 66 2.14 -7.04 -2.00
C TYR A 66 3.34 -6.54 -1.18
N SER A 67 4.50 -6.33 -1.82
CA SER A 67 5.64 -5.69 -1.17
C SER A 67 5.32 -4.26 -0.73
N LEU A 68 4.47 -3.52 -1.45
CA LEU A 68 4.04 -2.18 -1.02
C LEU A 68 3.24 -2.23 0.28
N ARG A 69 2.41 -3.26 0.45
CA ARG A 69 1.65 -3.49 1.69
C ARG A 69 2.60 -3.80 2.86
N HIS A 70 3.68 -4.54 2.62
CA HIS A 70 4.72 -4.77 3.63
C HIS A 70 5.47 -3.48 3.99
N THR A 71 5.87 -2.69 2.99
CA THR A 71 6.53 -1.39 3.23
C THR A 71 5.65 -0.48 4.08
N TYR A 72 4.36 -0.37 3.76
CA TYR A 72 3.41 0.43 4.55
C TYR A 72 3.37 -0.02 6.02
N ALA A 73 3.20 -1.33 6.27
CA ALA A 73 3.15 -1.86 7.63
C ALA A 73 4.43 -1.55 8.42
N THR A 74 5.60 -1.74 7.80
CA THR A 74 6.88 -1.43 8.44
C THR A 74 7.00 0.06 8.76
N LEU A 75 6.63 0.95 7.85
CA LEU A 75 6.68 2.40 8.08
C LEU A 75 5.74 2.84 9.21
N GLU A 76 4.51 2.30 9.26
CA GLU A 76 3.55 2.62 10.32
C GLU A 76 4.00 2.10 11.69
N LEU A 77 4.61 0.91 11.75
CA LEU A 77 5.16 0.40 13.00
C LEU A 77 6.35 1.24 13.48
N LEU A 78 7.23 1.65 12.56
CA LEU A 78 8.34 2.55 12.85
C LEU A 78 7.86 3.94 13.33
N SER A 79 6.74 4.43 12.79
CA SER A 79 6.11 5.69 13.25
C SER A 79 5.42 5.55 14.60
N GLY A 80 5.35 4.34 15.17
CA GLY A 80 4.75 4.06 16.47
C GLY A 80 3.24 3.83 16.42
N THR A 81 2.68 3.54 15.25
CA THR A 81 1.27 3.20 15.10
C THR A 81 0.94 1.92 15.85
N ASP A 82 -0.16 1.95 16.60
CA ASP A 82 -0.65 0.80 17.34
C ASP A 82 -1.09 -0.35 16.40
N MET A 83 -0.84 -1.59 16.85
CA MET A 83 -1.07 -2.81 16.08
C MET A 83 -2.54 -3.02 15.74
N HIS A 84 -3.47 -2.66 16.62
CA HIS A 84 -4.89 -2.77 16.36
C HIS A 84 -5.34 -1.76 15.28
N THR A 85 -4.85 -0.53 15.35
CA THR A 85 -5.10 0.51 14.33
C THR A 85 -4.57 0.08 12.96
N LEU A 86 -3.34 -0.43 12.91
CA LEU A 86 -2.73 -0.91 11.67
C LEU A 86 -3.49 -2.11 11.09
N ALA A 87 -3.92 -3.05 11.93
CA ALA A 87 -4.73 -4.21 11.52
C ALA A 87 -6.02 -3.77 10.81
N LYS A 88 -6.71 -2.76 11.37
CA LYS A 88 -7.94 -2.20 10.80
C LYS A 88 -7.70 -1.51 9.46
N GLN A 89 -6.65 -0.68 9.35
CA GLN A 89 -6.29 -0.01 8.10
C GLN A 89 -5.96 -1.01 6.99
N MET A 90 -5.21 -2.07 7.34
CA MET A 90 -4.80 -3.08 6.38
C MET A 90 -5.91 -4.09 6.07
N GLY A 91 -6.93 -4.23 6.91
CA GLY A 91 -7.95 -5.26 6.77
C GLY A 91 -7.40 -6.67 7.02
N THR A 92 -6.60 -6.84 8.08
CA THR A 92 -6.09 -8.14 8.53
C THR A 92 -6.24 -8.28 10.04
N SER A 93 -5.90 -9.44 10.61
CA SER A 93 -5.96 -9.64 12.07
C SER A 93 -4.66 -9.19 12.74
N ILE A 94 -4.74 -8.86 14.03
CA ILE A 94 -3.56 -8.57 14.86
C ILE A 94 -2.61 -9.76 14.86
N ALA A 95 -3.13 -10.97 15.04
CA ALA A 95 -2.33 -12.20 15.02
C ALA A 95 -1.50 -12.35 13.72
N MET A 96 -2.08 -12.00 12.56
CA MET A 96 -1.34 -12.00 11.29
C MET A 96 -0.22 -10.96 11.30
N LEU A 97 -0.46 -9.76 11.82
CA LEU A 97 0.59 -8.75 11.95
C LEU A 97 1.70 -9.18 12.92
N GLU A 98 1.35 -9.77 14.06
CA GLU A 98 2.34 -10.25 15.05
C GLU A 98 3.22 -11.34 14.47
N GLN A 99 2.62 -12.29 13.73
CA GLN A 99 3.37 -13.35 13.04
C GLN A 99 4.38 -12.76 12.05
N HIS A 100 4.04 -11.67 11.36
CA HIS A 100 4.89 -11.09 10.33
C HIS A 100 5.86 -10.00 10.82
N TYR A 101 5.56 -9.28 11.90
CA TYR A 101 6.30 -8.08 12.33
C TYR A 101 6.70 -8.04 13.82
N SER A 102 6.49 -9.11 14.58
CA SER A 102 6.90 -9.21 16.00
C SER A 102 8.38 -8.86 16.24
N LYS A 103 9.27 -9.24 15.32
CA LYS A 103 10.71 -8.92 15.45
C LYS A 103 10.98 -7.43 15.37
N LEU A 104 10.34 -6.73 14.43
CA LEU A 104 10.53 -5.30 14.23
C LEU A 104 10.00 -4.50 15.43
N THR A 105 8.82 -4.88 15.92
CA THR A 105 8.21 -4.26 17.11
C THR A 105 9.06 -4.48 18.37
N ALA A 106 9.67 -5.65 18.54
CA ALA A 106 10.61 -5.90 19.64
C ALA A 106 11.85 -5.00 19.57
N THR A 107 12.43 -4.80 18.38
CA THR A 107 13.58 -3.88 18.19
C THR A 107 13.19 -2.43 18.51
N LEU A 108 12.05 -1.96 18.02
CA LEU A 108 11.56 -0.61 18.29
C LEU A 108 11.25 -0.37 19.77
N ALA A 109 10.71 -1.39 20.46
CA ALA A 109 10.44 -1.32 21.88
C ALA A 109 11.75 -1.25 22.69
N ALA A 110 12.78 -2.00 22.29
CA ALA A 110 14.10 -1.95 22.92
C ALA A 110 14.75 -0.56 22.78
N GLU A 111 14.65 0.08 21.61
CA GLU A 111 15.17 1.43 21.38
C GLU A 111 14.45 2.50 22.23
N LYS A 112 13.18 2.29 22.59
CA LYS A 112 12.41 3.22 23.45
C LYS A 112 12.71 3.07 24.94
N LEU A 113 13.36 1.98 25.36
CA LEU A 113 13.69 1.68 26.76
C LEU A 113 15.16 1.95 27.12
N ALA A 114 15.98 2.34 26.13
CA ALA A 114 17.37 2.73 26.29
C ALA A 114 17.49 4.26 26.45
#